data_AF-A0A945XLH3-F1
#
_entry.id   AF-A0A945XLH3-F1
#
_cell.length_a   1.000
_cell.length_b   1.000
_cell.length_c   1.000
_cell.angle_alpha   90.00
_cell.angle_beta   90.00
_cell.angle_gamma   90.00
#
_symmetry.space_group_name_H-M   'P 1'
#
loop_
_entity.id
_entity.type
_entity.pdbx_description
1 polymer ?
#
loop_
_entity_poly.entity_id
_entity_poly.type
_entity_poly.pdbx_seq_one_letter_code
_entity_poly.pdbx_strand_id
1 'polypeptide(L)'
;MSEAHSPQLKLGTIGWEQGFEADHFYPDDLPEDWRLTYLSNELDRVAIPVLALQGVDEETVEEWEEDTHEQFRFYLWATSSDTPSQVAEALE
;
A
#
# COMPACT_ATOMS: atom_id res chain seq x y z
N MET A 1 -19.99 -28.36 -0.92
CA MET A 1 -19.00 -28.53 -2.00
C MET A 1 -17.79 -27.74 -1.58
N SER A 2 -16.68 -28.38 -1.22
CA SER A 2 -15.47 -27.65 -0.83
C SER A 2 -14.85 -27.06 -2.08
N GLU A 3 -14.82 -25.73 -2.17
CA GLU A 3 -14.03 -25.03 -3.18
C GLU A 3 -12.57 -25.46 -3.01
N ALA A 4 -12.04 -26.15 -4.01
CA ALA A 4 -10.62 -26.39 -4.11
C ALA A 4 -9.97 -25.03 -4.40
N HIS A 5 -9.39 -24.39 -3.39
CA HIS A 5 -8.62 -23.17 -3.58
C HIS A 5 -7.39 -23.50 -4.42
N SER A 6 -7.45 -23.17 -5.71
CA SER A 6 -6.27 -23.17 -6.58
C SER A 6 -5.23 -22.21 -6.00
N PRO A 7 -3.93 -22.57 -6.01
CA PRO A 7 -2.88 -21.63 -5.62
C PRO A 7 -2.91 -20.42 -6.55
N GLN A 8 -2.90 -19.22 -5.98
CA GLN A 8 -2.94 -17.95 -6.72
C GLN A 8 -1.65 -17.17 -6.44
N LEU A 9 -1.00 -16.71 -7.51
CA LEU A 9 0.06 -15.71 -7.43
C LEU A 9 -0.60 -14.34 -7.40
N LYS A 10 -0.26 -13.53 -6.40
CA LYS A 10 -0.81 -12.18 -6.25
C LYS A 10 0.33 -11.17 -6.29
N LEU A 11 0.17 -10.16 -7.13
CA LEU A 11 1.16 -9.11 -7.37
C LEU A 11 0.80 -7.84 -6.60
N GLY A 12 1.79 -7.00 -6.36
CA GLY A 12 1.66 -5.70 -5.68
C GLY A 12 2.91 -4.86 -5.85
N THR A 13 2.85 -3.62 -5.38
CA THR A 13 3.95 -2.64 -5.44
C THR A 13 4.55 -2.37 -4.07
N ILE A 14 5.70 -1.71 -4.04
CA ILE A 14 6.24 -1.05 -2.84
C ILE A 14 5.89 0.43 -2.95
N GLY A 15 4.99 0.90 -2.09
CA GLY A 15 4.36 2.22 -2.19
C GLY A 15 3.50 2.41 -3.44
N TRP A 16 2.81 3.55 -3.49
CA TRP A 16 2.04 4.03 -4.65
C TRP A 16 2.55 5.35 -5.20
N GLU A 17 3.37 6.09 -4.45
CA GLU A 17 3.92 7.38 -4.91
C GLU A 17 5.41 7.31 -5.27
N GLN A 18 6.19 6.59 -4.45
CA GLN A 18 7.65 6.56 -4.51
C GLN A 18 8.09 5.10 -4.45
N GLY A 19 8.41 4.49 -5.60
CA GLY A 19 8.97 3.13 -5.57
C GLY A 19 8.83 2.30 -6.85
N PHE A 20 7.89 2.66 -7.72
CA PHE A 20 7.73 2.01 -9.02
C PHE A 20 7.78 3.04 -10.14
N GLU A 21 7.97 2.61 -11.40
CA GLU A 21 8.01 3.52 -12.57
C GLU A 21 6.61 4.13 -12.82
N ALA A 22 6.19 5.01 -11.91
CA ALA A 22 4.89 5.67 -11.86
C ALA A 22 4.54 6.34 -13.20
N ASP A 23 5.54 6.87 -13.88
CA ASP A 23 5.49 7.51 -15.21
C ASP A 23 4.84 6.62 -16.30
N HIS A 24 4.90 5.29 -16.17
CA HIS A 24 4.37 4.37 -17.19
C HIS A 24 3.10 3.64 -16.76
N PHE A 25 2.72 3.74 -15.48
CA PHE A 25 1.57 3.00 -14.95
C PHE A 25 0.38 3.91 -14.68
N TYR A 26 0.66 5.12 -14.18
CA TYR A 26 -0.37 6.13 -14.04
C TYR A 26 -0.54 6.90 -15.35
N PRO A 27 -1.78 7.20 -15.75
CA PRO A 27 -2.03 8.14 -16.83
C PRO A 27 -1.37 9.50 -16.53
N ASP A 28 -0.83 10.17 -17.55
CA ASP A 28 -0.17 11.49 -17.41
C ASP A 28 -1.06 12.57 -16.78
N ASP A 29 -2.38 12.45 -16.93
CA ASP A 29 -3.38 13.41 -16.44
C ASP A 29 -4.00 12.97 -15.10
N LEU A 30 -3.52 11.88 -14.48
CA LEU A 30 -4.06 11.39 -13.22
C LEU A 30 -3.61 12.28 -12.05
N PRO A 31 -4.54 12.84 -11.26
CA PRO A 31 -4.20 13.56 -10.03
C PRO A 31 -3.46 12.65 -9.04
N GLU A 32 -2.55 13.22 -8.26
CA GLU A 32 -1.73 12.46 -7.29
C GLU A 32 -2.59 11.78 -6.23
N ASP A 33 -3.62 12.49 -5.76
CA ASP A 33 -4.62 12.03 -4.79
C ASP A 33 -5.38 10.77 -5.25
N TRP A 34 -5.56 10.60 -6.57
CA TRP A 34 -6.27 9.45 -7.14
C TRP A 34 -5.39 8.23 -7.39
N ARG A 35 -4.08 8.32 -7.13
CA ARG A 35 -3.13 7.24 -7.43
C ARG A 35 -3.40 5.98 -6.61
N LEU A 36 -3.85 6.12 -5.37
CA LEU A 36 -4.19 4.98 -4.52
C LEU A 36 -5.46 4.28 -5.01
N THR A 37 -6.51 5.05 -5.32
CA THR A 37 -7.74 4.53 -5.93
C THR A 37 -7.45 3.80 -7.25
N TYR A 38 -6.63 4.40 -8.11
CA TYR A 38 -6.21 3.78 -9.36
C TYR A 38 -5.43 2.49 -9.11
N LEU A 39 -4.46 2.50 -8.19
CA LEU A 39 -3.69 1.31 -7.82
C LEU A 39 -4.60 0.18 -7.33
N SER A 40 -5.59 0.50 -6.49
CA SER A 40 -6.54 -0.49 -5.98
C SER A 40 -7.36 -1.15 -7.08
N ASN A 41 -7.62 -0.48 -8.20
CA ASN A 41 -8.35 -1.10 -9.30
C ASN A 41 -7.48 -2.09 -10.10
N GLU A 42 -6.17 -1.85 -10.17
CA GLU A 42 -5.24 -2.65 -10.97
C GLU A 42 -4.57 -3.78 -10.16
N LEU A 43 -4.37 -3.59 -8.85
CA LEU A 43 -3.67 -4.50 -7.96
C LEU A 43 -4.40 -4.60 -6.61
N ASP A 44 -4.35 -5.78 -5.99
CA ASP A 44 -5.01 -6.01 -4.69
C ASP A 44 -4.16 -5.63 -3.48
N ARG A 45 -2.93 -5.12 -3.66
CA ARG A 45 -2.01 -4.94 -2.54
C ARG A 45 -0.88 -3.96 -2.79
N VAL A 46 -0.43 -3.36 -1.68
CA VAL A 46 0.77 -2.53 -1.63
C VAL A 46 1.55 -2.78 -0.35
N ALA A 47 2.88 -2.69 -0.45
CA ALA A 47 3.77 -2.75 0.70
C ALA A 47 4.26 -1.34 1.07
N ILE A 48 4.03 -0.93 2.33
CA ILE A 48 4.46 0.36 2.88
C ILE A 48 5.66 0.11 3.82
N PRO A 49 6.77 0.84 3.67
CA PRO A 49 7.84 0.84 4.67
C PRO A 49 7.28 1.37 6.00
N VAL A 50 7.55 0.69 7.12
CA VAL A 50 7.03 1.14 8.44
C VAL A 50 7.43 2.58 8.73
N LEU A 51 8.65 3.01 8.36
CA LEU A 51 9.08 4.40 8.55
C LEU A 51 8.27 5.43 7.76
N ALA A 52 7.60 5.04 6.67
CA ALA A 52 6.75 5.94 5.89
C ALA A 52 5.43 6.27 6.60
N LEU A 53 5.08 5.52 7.65
CA LEU A 53 3.93 5.82 8.52
C LEU A 53 4.25 6.85 9.59
N GLN A 54 5.53 7.20 9.81
CA GLN A 54 5.89 8.19 10.82
C GLN A 54 5.27 9.55 10.49
N GLY A 55 4.36 10.00 11.36
CA GLY A 55 3.67 11.29 11.20
C GLY A 55 2.47 11.25 10.25
N VAL A 56 2.07 10.06 9.79
CA VAL A 56 0.76 9.84 9.18
C VAL A 56 -0.27 9.77 10.30
N ASP A 57 -1.29 10.59 10.23
CA ASP A 57 -2.39 10.59 11.20
C ASP A 57 -3.48 9.58 10.83
N GLU A 58 -4.40 9.34 11.78
CA GLU A 58 -5.52 8.41 11.62
C GLU A 58 -6.46 8.81 10.49
N GLU A 59 -6.72 10.11 10.30
CA GLU A 59 -7.57 10.63 9.22
C GLU A 59 -7.01 10.24 7.84
N THR A 60 -5.69 10.40 7.67
CA THR A 60 -5.01 9.98 6.43
C THR A 60 -5.11 8.46 6.19
N VAL A 61 -5.06 7.65 7.25
CA VAL A 61 -5.22 6.18 7.13
C VAL A 61 -6.67 5.80 6.80
N GLU A 62 -7.65 6.50 7.37
CA GLU A 62 -9.06 6.34 7.04
C GLU A 62 -9.33 6.68 5.57
N GLU A 63 -8.75 7.78 5.06
CA GLU A 63 -8.81 8.14 3.64
C GLU A 63 -8.27 7.01 2.75
N TRP A 64 -7.15 6.38 3.13
CA TRP A 64 -6.61 5.24 2.39
C TRP A 64 -7.54 4.02 2.39
N GLU A 65 -8.29 3.80 3.47
CA GLU A 65 -9.30 2.75 3.52
C GLU A 65 -10.45 3.07 2.58
N GLU A 66 -10.93 4.32 2.56
CA GLU A 66 -12.01 4.77 1.68
C GLU A 66 -11.63 4.73 0.19
N ASP A 67 -10.36 4.99 -0.13
CA ASP A 67 -9.83 4.95 -1.50
C ASP A 67 -9.55 3.54 -2.03
N THR A 68 -9.65 2.51 -1.20
CA THR A 68 -9.34 1.13 -1.59
C THR A 68 -10.54 0.20 -1.45
N HIS A 69 -10.60 -0.84 -2.27
CA HIS A 69 -11.70 -1.81 -2.19
C HIS A 69 -11.50 -2.80 -1.02
N GLU A 70 -12.57 -3.41 -0.52
CA GLU A 70 -12.57 -4.30 0.68
C GLU A 70 -11.55 -5.46 0.63
N GLN A 71 -11.16 -5.90 -0.58
CA GLN A 71 -10.17 -6.97 -0.78
C GLN A 71 -8.72 -6.49 -0.85
N PHE A 72 -8.50 -5.17 -0.84
CA PHE A 72 -7.18 -4.57 -0.95
C PHE A 72 -6.42 -4.75 0.35
N ARG A 73 -5.11 -4.96 0.29
CA ARG A 73 -4.30 -5.27 1.46
C ARG A 73 -3.05 -4.40 1.50
N PHE A 74 -2.93 -3.66 2.59
CA PHE A 74 -1.70 -2.99 2.98
C PHE A 74 -0.79 -3.98 3.72
N TYR A 75 0.46 -4.09 3.27
CA TYR A 75 1.50 -4.88 3.91
C TYR A 75 2.54 -3.94 4.49
N LEU A 76 2.92 -4.13 5.75
CA LEU A 76 3.99 -3.36 6.35
C LEU A 76 5.30 -4.15 6.29
N TRP A 77 6.37 -3.48 5.89
CA TRP A 77 7.70 -4.09 5.88
C TRP A 77 8.72 -3.20 6.60
N ALA A 78 9.63 -3.85 7.33
CA ALA A 78 10.75 -3.23 7.99
C ALA A 78 12.05 -3.84 7.47
N THR A 79 13.08 -3.02 7.31
CA THR A 79 14.44 -3.48 7.03
C THR A 79 15.09 -3.92 8.35
N SER A 80 16.16 -4.71 8.26
CA SER A 80 16.98 -5.06 9.43
C SER A 80 17.79 -3.88 9.99
N SER A 81 17.80 -2.73 9.30
CA SER A 81 18.37 -1.47 9.79
C SER A 81 17.37 -0.65 10.59
N ASP A 82 16.07 -0.96 10.49
CA ASP A 82 15.05 -0.39 11.36
C ASP A 82 15.20 -0.99 12.74
N THR A 83 15.49 -0.15 13.73
CA THR A 83 15.52 -0.62 15.11
C THR A 83 14.10 -0.90 15.60
N PRO A 84 13.90 -1.86 16.54
CA PRO A 84 12.59 -2.13 17.14
C PRO A 84 11.91 -0.89 17.74
N SER A 85 12.68 0.12 18.14
CA SER A 85 12.16 1.39 18.66
C SER A 85 11.55 2.24 17.54
N GLN A 86 12.24 2.38 16.41
CA GLN A 86 11.75 3.19 15.28
C GLN A 86 10.48 2.61 14.66
N VAL A 87 10.38 1.28 14.59
CA VAL A 87 9.14 0.64 14.11
C VAL A 87 7.99 0.78 15.09
N ALA A 88 8.25 0.82 16.41
CA ALA A 88 7.21 1.06 17.41
C ALA A 88 6.72 2.51 17.33
N GLU A 89 7.64 3.48 17.31
CA GLU A 89 7.31 4.91 17.20
C GLU A 89 6.57 5.28 15.91
N ALA A 90 6.72 4.49 14.84
CA ALA A 90 6.00 4.69 13.58
C ALA A 90 4.58 4.11 13.58
N LEU A 91 4.23 3.30 14.57
CA LEU A 91 2.93 2.64 14.71
C LEU A 91 2.15 3.17 15.92
N GLU A 92 2.74 4.08 16.70
CA GLU A 92 2.12 4.79 17.83
C GLU A 92 1.43 6.07 17.37
#